data_AF-W0F2V8-F1
#
_entry.id   AF-W0F2V8-F1
#
_cell.length_a   1.000
_cell.length_b   1.000
_cell.length_c   1.000
_cell.angle_alpha   90.00
_cell.angle_beta   90.00
_cell.angle_gamma   90.00
#
_symmetry.space_group_name_H-M   'P 1'
#
loop_
_entity.id
_entity.type
_entity.pdbx_description
1 polymer ?
#
loop_
_entity_poly.entity_id
_entity_poly.type
_entity_poly.pdbx_seq_one_letter_code
_entity_poly.pdbx_strand_id
1 'polypeptide(L)'
;MNSFRKVSTYARFIFSGLFFLSSVSLHATPDRNDTARKSTAAEALAYLNGIGKLSQSKWWPNVAPGLLLQNLKTFTTQPFAFYEGKATNFCSYSAITYIPLTYDPLGFATFMIELYRNGKAKMGKEQLKPSRPVRTEAGLLRYKGSLDINAAGQMWFLTLADHFKGYINRLNFRFQKGDENTLWSATNYAKFNRMLRRLFPGTVKARGSDLFKPHINNLADFLEEKLQKGIVFLYLNNKKLHRITHARSLVNMATHYVLLTGIRDLPNEQVEFIYWDYGAKIVQQLPARFLDNIIYGITLWSPGKQK
;
A
#
# COMPACT_ATOMS: atom_id res chain seq x y z
N MET A 1 34.16 57.81 7.27
CA MET A 1 33.18 57.36 6.25
C MET A 1 33.37 55.87 6.03
N ASN A 2 32.25 55.11 6.11
CA ASN A 2 32.04 53.69 5.76
C ASN A 2 32.89 52.66 6.54
N SER A 3 32.49 52.18 7.73
CA SER A 3 31.34 51.32 8.08
C SER A 3 31.16 50.09 7.18
N PHE A 4 31.85 48.99 7.51
CA PHE A 4 31.30 47.65 7.30
C PHE A 4 31.38 46.84 8.59
N ARG A 5 30.19 46.46 9.05
CA ARG A 5 29.88 45.87 10.35
C ARG A 5 30.26 44.38 10.39
N LYS A 6 30.75 44.00 11.57
CA LYS A 6 30.80 42.65 12.15
C LYS A 6 29.52 41.85 11.88
N VAL A 7 29.66 40.67 11.26
CA VAL A 7 28.73 39.53 11.44
C VAL A 7 29.57 38.26 11.50
N SER A 8 30.00 37.88 12.70
CA SER A 8 30.79 36.66 12.93
C SER A 8 30.51 36.14 14.35
N THR A 9 29.27 35.76 14.64
CA THR A 9 28.93 34.90 15.80
C THR A 9 27.45 34.49 15.81
N TYR A 10 26.97 33.76 14.80
CA TYR A 10 25.68 33.05 14.86
C TYR A 10 25.72 31.71 14.09
N ALA A 11 26.79 30.94 14.25
CA ALA A 11 26.97 29.64 13.60
C ALA A 11 27.25 28.49 14.57
N ARG A 12 26.73 28.55 15.81
CA ARG A 12 26.97 27.49 16.82
C ARG A 12 25.76 27.10 17.70
N PHE A 13 24.53 27.32 17.26
CA PHE A 13 23.34 26.85 17.99
C PHE A 13 22.19 26.40 17.09
N ILE A 14 22.44 25.53 16.12
CA ILE A 14 21.40 24.64 15.53
C ILE A 14 22.05 23.30 15.16
N PHE A 15 22.60 22.59 16.15
CA PHE A 15 23.09 21.21 15.95
C PHE A 15 23.03 20.43 17.27
N SER A 16 21.88 20.46 17.93
CA SER A 16 21.64 19.71 19.17
C SER A 16 20.15 19.48 19.43
N GLY A 17 19.39 19.10 18.40
CA GLY A 17 17.95 18.89 18.57
C GLY A 17 17.25 17.97 17.57
N LEU A 18 17.93 17.01 16.93
CA LEU A 18 17.27 16.07 16.00
C LEU A 18 18.02 14.74 15.80
N PHE A 19 18.75 14.27 16.81
CA PHE A 19 19.37 12.94 16.82
C PHE A 19 19.04 12.26 18.14
N PHE A 20 17.94 11.51 18.13
CA PHE A 20 17.61 10.34 18.98
C PHE A 20 16.09 10.10 18.92
N LEU A 21 15.58 9.81 17.72
CA LEU A 21 14.40 8.93 17.62
C LEU A 21 14.94 7.52 17.40
N SER A 22 15.63 7.02 18.45
CA SER A 22 15.85 5.59 18.60
C SER A 22 14.50 4.90 18.52
N SER A 23 14.43 3.92 17.63
CA SER A 23 13.36 2.97 17.48
C SER A 23 12.99 2.35 18.83
N VAL A 24 12.06 2.99 19.55
CA VAL A 24 11.30 2.32 20.59
C VAL A 24 10.41 1.33 19.86
N SER A 25 10.85 0.07 19.84
CA SER A 25 9.96 -1.05 19.59
C SER A 25 8.95 -1.09 20.72
N LEU A 26 7.91 -0.26 20.62
CA LEU A 26 6.68 -0.45 21.37
C LEU A 26 6.19 -1.86 21.01
N HIS A 27 6.45 -2.81 21.91
CA HIS A 27 5.75 -4.07 21.93
C HIS A 27 4.30 -3.70 22.18
N ALA A 28 3.54 -3.58 21.09
CA ALA A 28 2.12 -3.37 21.15
C ALA A 28 1.54 -4.56 21.91
N THR A 29 1.01 -4.30 23.10
CA THR A 29 0.13 -5.22 23.79
C THR A 29 -0.97 -5.64 22.81
N PRO A 30 -1.35 -6.94 22.74
CA PRO A 30 -2.44 -7.38 21.91
C PRO A 30 -3.69 -6.59 22.31
N ASP A 31 -4.24 -5.83 21.37
CA ASP A 31 -5.47 -5.10 21.59
C ASP A 31 -6.60 -6.14 21.61
N ARG A 32 -7.36 -6.22 22.72
CA ARG A 32 -8.45 -7.18 22.94
C ARG A 32 -9.58 -7.06 21.92
N ASN A 33 -9.52 -6.06 21.04
CA ASN A 33 -10.52 -5.76 20.02
C ASN A 33 -10.03 -5.98 18.56
N ASP A 34 -8.95 -6.75 18.33
CA ASP A 34 -8.52 -7.09 16.96
C ASP A 34 -9.55 -8.02 16.29
N THR A 35 -10.10 -7.60 15.16
CA THR A 35 -11.18 -8.33 14.45
C THR A 35 -10.65 -9.35 13.45
N ALA A 36 -9.35 -9.34 13.16
CA ALA A 36 -8.79 -10.14 12.07
C ALA A 36 -8.45 -11.56 12.52
N ARG A 37 -8.99 -12.55 11.81
CA ARG A 37 -8.81 -13.98 12.06
C ARG A 37 -8.37 -14.66 10.77
N LYS A 38 -7.63 -15.77 10.82
CA LYS A 38 -7.39 -16.54 9.59
C LYS A 38 -8.71 -17.14 9.10
N SER A 39 -9.06 -16.91 7.84
CA SER A 39 -10.25 -17.46 7.19
C SER A 39 -9.95 -17.92 5.77
N THR A 40 -10.92 -18.55 5.11
CA THR A 40 -10.78 -19.16 3.78
C THR A 40 -11.65 -18.47 2.74
N ALA A 41 -11.24 -18.60 1.47
CA ALA A 41 -12.04 -18.11 0.35
C ALA A 41 -13.44 -18.73 0.30
N ALA A 42 -13.58 -20.00 0.69
CA ALA A 42 -14.86 -20.69 0.73
C ALA A 42 -15.82 -20.07 1.76
N GLU A 43 -15.35 -19.76 2.97
CA GLU A 43 -16.14 -19.08 4.00
C GLU A 43 -16.58 -17.70 3.54
N ALA A 44 -15.67 -16.93 2.92
CA ALA A 44 -15.95 -15.61 2.37
C ALA A 44 -16.99 -15.66 1.25
N LEU A 45 -16.89 -16.64 0.33
CA LEU A 45 -17.88 -16.85 -0.73
C LEU A 45 -19.24 -17.26 -0.17
N ALA A 46 -19.27 -18.16 0.82
CA ALA A 46 -20.51 -18.56 1.48
C ALA A 46 -21.20 -17.34 2.12
N TYR A 47 -20.45 -16.50 2.83
CA TYR A 47 -20.94 -15.23 3.36
C TYR A 47 -21.49 -14.31 2.27
N LEU A 48 -20.73 -14.06 1.20
CA LEU A 48 -21.14 -13.17 0.11
C LEU A 48 -22.36 -13.69 -0.67
N ASN A 49 -22.50 -15.01 -0.79
CA ASN A 49 -23.68 -15.64 -1.41
C ASN A 49 -24.91 -15.57 -0.50
N GLY A 50 -24.72 -15.59 0.82
CA GLY A 50 -25.81 -15.46 1.81
C GLY A 50 -26.41 -14.06 1.94
N ILE A 51 -25.74 -13.00 1.44
CA ILE A 51 -26.23 -11.61 1.53
C ILE A 51 -27.50 -11.36 0.70
N GLY A 52 -27.74 -12.14 -0.35
CA GLY A 52 -28.84 -11.91 -1.29
C GLY A 52 -28.73 -10.58 -2.03
N LYS A 53 -29.86 -9.91 -2.27
CA LYS A 53 -29.90 -8.61 -2.99
C LYS A 53 -29.55 -7.46 -2.04
N LEU A 54 -28.50 -6.71 -2.38
CA LEU A 54 -28.07 -5.53 -1.64
C LEU A 54 -28.74 -4.26 -2.22
N SER A 55 -29.35 -3.44 -1.36
CA SER A 55 -29.94 -2.16 -1.75
C SER A 55 -28.87 -1.09 -1.98
N GLN A 56 -29.18 -0.08 -2.79
CA GLN A 56 -28.30 1.09 -2.98
C GLN A 56 -27.97 1.73 -1.63
N SER A 57 -26.68 1.95 -1.37
CA SER A 57 -26.24 2.58 -0.13
C SER A 57 -26.47 4.10 -0.17
N LYS A 58 -27.08 4.63 0.89
CA LYS A 58 -27.14 6.08 1.15
C LYS A 58 -25.75 6.68 1.41
N TRP A 59 -24.81 5.86 1.86
CA TRP A 59 -23.45 6.30 2.15
C TRP A 59 -22.58 6.32 0.90
N TRP A 60 -22.83 5.43 -0.07
CA TRP A 60 -22.06 5.25 -1.29
C TRP A 60 -22.99 5.32 -2.52
N PRO A 61 -23.44 6.54 -2.88
CA PRO A 61 -24.51 6.70 -3.87
C PRO A 61 -24.13 6.22 -5.28
N ASN A 62 -22.85 6.23 -5.62
CA ASN A 62 -22.36 5.88 -6.96
C ASN A 62 -21.76 4.47 -7.05
N VAL A 63 -21.72 3.72 -5.93
CA VAL A 63 -21.27 2.33 -5.91
C VAL A 63 -22.47 1.43 -6.18
N ALA A 64 -22.52 0.84 -7.37
CA ALA A 64 -23.55 -0.12 -7.74
C ALA A 64 -23.44 -1.40 -6.89
N PRO A 65 -24.48 -1.81 -6.14
CA PRO A 65 -24.40 -2.94 -5.22
C PRO A 65 -24.10 -4.28 -5.92
N GLY A 66 -24.61 -4.48 -7.14
CA GLY A 66 -24.34 -5.67 -7.94
C GLY A 66 -22.86 -5.79 -8.31
N LEU A 67 -22.26 -4.70 -8.79
CA LEU A 67 -20.82 -4.64 -9.12
C LEU A 67 -19.97 -4.81 -7.87
N LEU A 68 -20.35 -4.21 -6.74
CA LEU A 68 -19.65 -4.40 -5.46
C LEU A 68 -19.58 -5.89 -5.09
N LEU A 69 -20.72 -6.58 -5.05
CA LEU A 69 -20.77 -8.01 -4.71
C LEU A 69 -19.99 -8.87 -5.70
N GLN A 70 -20.13 -8.58 -7.00
CA GLN A 70 -19.38 -9.27 -8.04
C GLN A 70 -17.86 -9.10 -7.85
N ASN A 71 -17.39 -7.87 -7.64
CA ASN A 71 -15.98 -7.59 -7.41
C ASN A 71 -15.47 -8.34 -6.17
N LEU A 72 -16.20 -8.28 -5.04
CA LEU A 72 -15.79 -8.99 -3.81
C LEU A 72 -15.70 -10.51 -4.02
N LYS A 73 -16.63 -11.12 -4.76
CA LYS A 73 -16.56 -12.54 -5.11
C LYS A 73 -15.35 -12.85 -5.99
N THR A 74 -15.09 -12.03 -7.02
CA THR A 74 -13.91 -12.17 -7.87
C THR A 74 -12.62 -12.08 -7.05
N PHE A 75 -12.50 -11.10 -6.16
CA PHE A 75 -11.27 -10.93 -5.36
C PHE A 75 -11.05 -12.04 -4.33
N THR A 76 -12.14 -12.65 -3.88
CA THR A 76 -12.08 -13.81 -2.98
C THR A 76 -11.47 -15.04 -3.67
N THR A 77 -11.72 -15.25 -4.97
CA THR A 77 -11.19 -16.39 -5.72
C THR A 77 -9.93 -16.07 -6.52
N GLN A 78 -9.75 -14.80 -6.88
CA GLN A 78 -8.66 -14.30 -7.71
C GLN A 78 -8.05 -13.04 -7.06
N PRO A 79 -7.22 -13.18 -6.00
CA PRO A 79 -6.65 -12.03 -5.30
C PRO A 79 -5.87 -11.07 -6.21
N PHE A 80 -5.21 -11.60 -7.24
CA PHE A 80 -4.45 -10.80 -8.21
C PHE A 80 -5.31 -10.01 -9.21
N ALA A 81 -6.63 -10.28 -9.27
CA ALA A 81 -7.57 -9.49 -10.07
C ALA A 81 -7.85 -8.10 -9.46
N PHE A 82 -7.38 -7.84 -8.24
CA PHE A 82 -7.51 -6.55 -7.58
C PHE A 82 -6.54 -5.54 -8.19
N TYR A 83 -7.01 -4.54 -8.94
CA TYR A 83 -6.12 -3.58 -9.61
C TYR A 83 -6.52 -2.13 -9.31
N GLU A 84 -5.51 -1.27 -9.27
CA GLU A 84 -5.59 0.14 -8.85
C GLU A 84 -5.96 1.14 -9.96
N GLY A 85 -6.01 0.65 -11.20
CA GLY A 85 -6.24 1.46 -12.39
C GLY A 85 -5.01 2.16 -12.94
N LYS A 86 -5.09 2.59 -14.21
CA LYS A 86 -3.98 3.30 -14.86
C LYS A 86 -3.86 4.72 -14.30
N ALA A 87 -2.62 5.18 -14.16
CA ALA A 87 -2.28 6.56 -13.79
C ALA A 87 -2.79 7.02 -12.41
N THR A 88 -3.00 6.09 -11.48
CA THR A 88 -3.30 6.40 -10.07
C THR A 88 -2.06 6.18 -9.20
N ASN A 89 -2.00 6.82 -8.03
CA ASN A 89 -0.97 6.58 -7.01
C ASN A 89 -1.40 5.50 -6.00
N PHE A 90 -2.24 4.54 -6.44
CA PHE A 90 -2.88 3.56 -5.57
C PHE A 90 -2.12 2.23 -5.42
N CYS A 91 -0.97 2.06 -6.08
CA CYS A 91 -0.15 0.84 -6.02
C CYS A 91 0.12 0.33 -4.60
N SER A 92 0.42 1.23 -3.67
CA SER A 92 0.63 0.90 -2.26
C SER A 92 -0.59 0.24 -1.60
N TYR A 93 -1.79 0.72 -1.90
CA TYR A 93 -3.03 0.18 -1.34
C TYR A 93 -3.36 -1.15 -2.01
N SER A 94 -3.11 -1.26 -3.32
CA SER A 94 -3.25 -2.50 -4.09
C SER A 94 -2.39 -3.61 -3.49
N ALA A 95 -1.08 -3.33 -3.31
CA ALA A 95 -0.12 -4.25 -2.73
C ALA A 95 -0.56 -4.76 -1.34
N ILE A 96 -0.92 -3.87 -0.40
CA ILE A 96 -1.31 -4.32 0.94
C ILE A 96 -2.61 -5.13 0.95
N THR A 97 -3.47 -4.99 -0.06
CA THR A 97 -4.74 -5.71 -0.15
C THR A 97 -4.54 -7.21 -0.36
N TYR A 98 -3.36 -7.61 -0.84
CA TYR A 98 -3.03 -9.03 -0.96
C TYR A 98 -3.11 -9.77 0.39
N ILE A 99 -2.77 -9.11 1.51
CA ILE A 99 -2.86 -9.71 2.85
C ILE A 99 -4.30 -10.11 3.19
N PRO A 100 -5.28 -9.19 3.27
CA PRO A 100 -6.63 -9.57 3.66
C PRO A 100 -7.30 -10.51 2.65
N LEU A 101 -6.97 -10.42 1.35
CA LEU A 101 -7.53 -11.36 0.36
C LEU A 101 -7.01 -12.80 0.48
N THR A 102 -5.81 -13.00 1.05
CA THR A 102 -5.19 -14.33 1.17
C THR A 102 -5.19 -14.89 2.58
N TYR A 103 -5.18 -14.02 3.59
CA TYR A 103 -5.07 -14.42 4.99
C TYR A 103 -6.41 -14.38 5.74
N ASP A 104 -7.24 -13.37 5.47
CA ASP A 104 -8.57 -13.22 6.09
C ASP A 104 -9.63 -12.73 5.07
N PRO A 105 -9.90 -13.51 4.00
CA PRO A 105 -10.86 -13.12 2.97
C PRO A 105 -12.27 -12.88 3.52
N LEU A 106 -12.69 -13.62 4.57
CA LEU A 106 -14.00 -13.43 5.20
C LEU A 106 -14.05 -12.09 5.95
N GLY A 107 -13.01 -11.78 6.73
CA GLY A 107 -12.90 -10.51 7.43
C GLY A 107 -12.88 -9.33 6.47
N PHE A 108 -12.18 -9.46 5.33
CA PHE A 108 -12.20 -8.46 4.27
C PHE A 108 -13.59 -8.26 3.67
N ALA A 109 -14.26 -9.36 3.29
CA ALA A 109 -15.61 -9.31 2.72
C ALA A 109 -16.60 -8.67 3.70
N THR A 110 -16.56 -9.07 4.97
CA THR A 110 -17.42 -8.53 6.03
C THR A 110 -17.15 -7.04 6.23
N PHE A 111 -15.88 -6.64 6.35
CA PHE A 111 -15.49 -5.24 6.45
C PHE A 111 -16.03 -4.40 5.29
N MET A 112 -15.89 -4.87 4.05
CA MET A 112 -16.32 -4.13 2.85
C MET A 112 -17.85 -3.96 2.82
N ILE A 113 -18.60 -4.98 3.24
CA ILE A 113 -20.06 -4.93 3.33
C ILE A 113 -20.52 -4.00 4.46
N GLU A 114 -19.87 -4.04 5.62
CA GLU A 114 -20.14 -3.09 6.71
C GLU A 114 -19.85 -1.65 6.28
N LEU A 115 -18.71 -1.42 5.62
CA LEU A 115 -18.33 -0.10 5.12
C LEU A 115 -19.38 0.41 4.14
N TYR A 116 -19.88 -0.46 3.26
CA TYR A 116 -20.95 -0.13 2.31
C TYR A 116 -22.27 0.21 3.02
N ARG A 117 -22.71 -0.60 3.97
CA ARG A 117 -23.99 -0.42 4.66
C ARG A 117 -23.99 0.80 5.60
N ASN A 118 -22.87 1.05 6.27
CA ASN A 118 -22.80 1.98 7.39
C ASN A 118 -21.98 3.25 7.11
N GLY A 119 -21.25 3.31 5.98
CA GLY A 119 -20.33 4.40 5.66
C GLY A 119 -19.08 4.44 6.56
N LYS A 120 -18.93 3.44 7.44
CA LYS A 120 -17.80 3.24 8.35
C LYS A 120 -17.69 1.76 8.68
N ALA A 121 -16.48 1.26 8.89
CA ALA A 121 -16.23 -0.10 9.34
C ALA A 121 -14.88 -0.18 10.06
N LYS A 122 -14.67 -1.27 10.81
CA LYS A 122 -13.43 -1.49 11.56
C LYS A 122 -12.58 -2.56 10.89
N MET A 123 -11.29 -2.29 10.71
CA MET A 123 -10.31 -3.29 10.28
C MET A 123 -9.07 -3.19 11.15
N GLY A 124 -8.70 -4.30 11.81
CA GLY A 124 -7.61 -4.32 12.78
C GLY A 124 -7.84 -3.28 13.89
N LYS A 125 -6.89 -2.37 14.04
CA LYS A 125 -6.87 -1.30 15.07
C LYS A 125 -7.49 0.01 14.60
N GLU A 126 -8.12 0.02 13.42
CA GLU A 126 -8.57 1.25 12.76
C GLU A 126 -10.07 1.25 12.53
N GLN A 127 -10.70 2.36 12.93
CA GLN A 127 -12.06 2.68 12.54
C GLN A 127 -12.02 3.56 11.29
N LEU A 128 -12.35 2.98 10.15
CA LEU A 128 -12.35 3.68 8.87
C LEU A 128 -13.69 4.38 8.68
N LYS A 129 -13.65 5.69 8.44
CA LYS A 129 -14.81 6.54 8.18
C LYS A 129 -14.47 7.57 7.09
N PRO A 130 -14.61 7.21 5.81
CA PRO A 130 -14.28 8.10 4.72
C PRO A 130 -15.18 9.34 4.71
N SER A 131 -14.59 10.46 4.32
CA SER A 131 -15.25 11.75 4.15
C SER A 131 -16.34 11.69 3.07
N ARG A 132 -17.28 12.64 3.14
CA ARG A 132 -18.37 12.72 2.16
C ARG A 132 -17.85 12.84 0.72
N PRO A 133 -16.84 13.67 0.39
CA PRO A 133 -16.30 13.74 -0.96
C PRO A 133 -15.80 12.40 -1.49
N VAL A 134 -15.03 11.65 -0.69
CA VAL A 134 -14.58 10.29 -1.05
C VAL A 134 -15.75 9.35 -1.32
N ARG A 135 -16.75 9.37 -0.44
CA ARG A 135 -17.92 8.50 -0.56
C ARG A 135 -18.77 8.80 -1.80
N THR A 136 -18.82 10.06 -2.22
CA THR A 136 -19.47 10.47 -3.45
C THR A 136 -18.66 10.08 -4.68
N GLU A 137 -17.33 10.13 -4.64
CA GLU A 137 -16.53 9.81 -5.83
C GLU A 137 -16.41 8.31 -6.09
N ALA A 138 -16.39 7.47 -5.05
CA ALA A 138 -16.28 6.04 -5.23
C ALA A 138 -17.42 5.47 -6.10
N GLY A 139 -17.05 4.67 -7.10
CA GLY A 139 -17.91 4.15 -8.16
C GLY A 139 -17.87 4.97 -9.46
N LEU A 140 -17.32 6.19 -9.44
CA LEU A 140 -17.22 7.07 -10.63
C LEU A 140 -15.84 7.02 -11.30
N LEU A 141 -14.80 6.52 -10.63
CA LEU A 141 -13.46 6.50 -11.21
C LEU A 141 -13.42 5.51 -12.38
N ARG A 142 -12.79 5.91 -13.49
CA ARG A 142 -12.64 5.08 -14.69
C ARG A 142 -11.19 4.67 -14.81
N TYR A 143 -10.90 3.42 -14.50
CA TYR A 143 -9.53 2.91 -14.38
C TYR A 143 -8.92 2.41 -15.69
N LYS A 144 -9.76 2.00 -16.67
CA LYS A 144 -9.43 1.70 -18.07
C LYS A 144 -10.70 1.70 -18.93
N GLY A 145 -10.91 2.72 -19.76
CA GLY A 145 -12.12 2.80 -20.60
C GLY A 145 -13.42 2.94 -19.78
N SER A 146 -14.56 3.09 -20.44
CA SER A 146 -15.86 3.35 -19.77
C SER A 146 -16.44 2.14 -19.03
N LEU A 147 -15.91 0.93 -19.25
CA LEU A 147 -16.51 -0.34 -18.79
C LEU A 147 -15.78 -1.00 -17.61
N ASP A 148 -14.57 -0.56 -17.26
CA ASP A 148 -13.75 -1.20 -16.22
C ASP A 148 -13.91 -0.47 -14.86
N ILE A 149 -15.07 -0.69 -14.22
CA ILE A 149 -15.40 -0.12 -12.91
C ILE A 149 -15.17 -1.16 -11.82
N ASN A 150 -14.06 -0.99 -11.09
CA ASN A 150 -13.76 -1.75 -9.88
C ASN A 150 -14.36 -1.05 -8.64
N ALA A 151 -15.66 -1.20 -8.41
CA ALA A 151 -16.41 -0.50 -7.37
C ALA A 151 -15.90 -0.82 -5.95
N ALA A 152 -15.62 -2.11 -5.67
CA ALA A 152 -15.04 -2.53 -4.39
C ALA A 152 -13.62 -1.98 -4.18
N GLY A 153 -12.79 -2.02 -5.23
CA GLY A 153 -11.44 -1.44 -5.20
C GLY A 153 -11.46 0.05 -4.93
N GLN A 154 -12.31 0.81 -5.63
CA GLN A 154 -12.46 2.25 -5.43
C GLN A 154 -12.83 2.60 -4.00
N MET A 155 -13.84 1.91 -3.43
CA MET A 155 -14.22 2.09 -2.04
C MET A 155 -13.04 1.87 -1.09
N TRP A 156 -12.30 0.79 -1.30
CA TRP A 156 -11.16 0.44 -0.46
C TRP A 156 -10.02 1.45 -0.58
N PHE A 157 -9.56 1.74 -1.80
CA PHE A 157 -8.44 2.65 -2.06
C PHE A 157 -8.71 4.06 -1.55
N LEU A 158 -9.87 4.62 -1.89
CA LEU A 158 -10.19 5.97 -1.46
C LEU A 158 -10.37 6.05 0.05
N THR A 159 -10.94 5.02 0.69
CA THR A 159 -11.05 4.96 2.15
C THR A 159 -9.68 4.97 2.83
N LEU A 160 -8.73 4.16 2.34
CA LEU A 160 -7.39 4.12 2.89
C LEU A 160 -6.62 5.43 2.64
N ALA A 161 -6.71 5.99 1.44
CA ALA A 161 -6.07 7.25 1.09
C ALA A 161 -6.62 8.41 1.92
N ASP A 162 -7.92 8.43 2.20
CA ASP A 162 -8.55 9.46 3.04
C ASP A 162 -8.15 9.33 4.51
N HIS A 163 -8.10 8.11 5.04
CA HIS A 163 -7.78 7.84 6.45
C HIS A 163 -6.30 8.03 6.78
N PHE A 164 -5.40 7.46 5.97
CA PHE A 164 -3.97 7.44 6.28
C PHE A 164 -3.22 8.59 5.60
N LYS A 165 -2.66 9.50 6.41
CA LYS A 165 -1.81 10.60 5.92
C LYS A 165 -0.36 10.46 6.36
N GLY A 166 0.57 10.65 5.44
CA GLY A 166 2.01 10.74 5.62
C GLY A 166 2.50 12.17 5.46
N TYR A 167 3.82 12.38 5.54
CA TYR A 167 4.38 13.73 5.41
C TYR A 167 4.18 14.31 4.01
N ILE A 168 4.13 13.48 2.97
CA ILE A 168 3.89 13.92 1.59
C ILE A 168 2.46 14.40 1.35
N ASN A 169 1.50 13.94 2.16
CA ASN A 169 0.10 14.33 2.01
C ASN A 169 -0.19 15.69 2.68
N ARG A 170 0.80 16.33 3.34
CA ARG A 170 0.58 17.55 4.14
C ARG A 170 0.15 18.78 3.34
N LEU A 171 0.45 18.81 2.04
CA LEU A 171 0.03 19.91 1.17
C LEU A 171 -1.33 19.64 0.51
N ASN A 172 -1.85 18.41 0.62
CA ASN A 172 -3.17 18.04 0.10
C ASN A 172 -3.86 17.03 1.04
N PHE A 173 -4.47 17.55 2.10
CA PHE A 173 -5.11 16.75 3.13
C PHE A 173 -6.54 16.31 2.79
N ARG A 174 -7.27 17.10 1.99
CA ARG A 174 -8.70 16.92 1.72
C ARG A 174 -8.89 16.47 0.30
N PHE A 175 -9.73 15.45 0.11
CA PHE A 175 -10.01 14.93 -1.22
C PHE A 175 -10.67 15.99 -2.12
N GLN A 176 -10.15 16.10 -3.33
CA GLN A 176 -10.74 16.77 -4.48
C GLN A 176 -10.81 15.77 -5.64
N LYS A 177 -11.78 15.96 -6.54
CA LYS A 177 -11.91 15.09 -7.72
C LYS A 177 -10.62 15.13 -8.55
N GLY A 178 -10.08 13.96 -8.90
CA GLY A 178 -8.79 13.83 -9.58
C GLY A 178 -7.61 13.53 -8.64
N ASP A 179 -7.80 13.55 -7.31
CA ASP A 179 -6.72 13.33 -6.36
C ASP A 179 -6.14 11.90 -6.32
N GLU A 180 -6.75 10.96 -7.02
CA GLU A 180 -6.22 9.60 -7.21
C GLU A 180 -4.84 9.57 -7.88
N ASN A 181 -4.43 10.64 -8.57
CA ASN A 181 -3.11 10.75 -9.20
C ASN A 181 -2.21 11.83 -8.58
N THR A 182 -2.64 12.46 -7.48
CA THR A 182 -1.91 13.55 -6.80
C THR A 182 -1.19 13.07 -5.53
N LEU A 183 -0.54 14.02 -4.84
CA LEU A 183 0.06 13.77 -3.54
C LEU A 183 -0.95 13.37 -2.46
N TRP A 184 -2.26 13.57 -2.65
CA TRP A 184 -3.27 13.16 -1.66
C TRP A 184 -3.34 11.64 -1.51
N SER A 185 -3.30 10.92 -2.64
CA SER A 185 -3.35 9.46 -2.69
C SER A 185 -1.98 8.81 -2.53
N ALA A 186 -0.88 9.55 -2.72
CA ALA A 186 0.45 9.01 -2.62
C ALA A 186 0.79 8.43 -1.24
N THR A 187 1.69 7.45 -1.23
CA THR A 187 2.14 6.74 -0.03
C THR A 187 3.65 6.72 0.07
N ASN A 188 4.18 7.32 1.12
CA ASN A 188 5.59 7.21 1.50
C ASN A 188 5.82 5.95 2.36
N TYR A 189 7.08 5.51 2.49
CA TYR A 189 7.44 4.25 3.14
C TYR A 189 7.00 4.14 4.60
N ALA A 190 7.09 5.24 5.36
CA ALA A 190 6.58 5.25 6.73
C ALA A 190 5.05 5.09 6.79
N LYS A 191 4.29 5.72 5.87
CA LYS A 191 2.83 5.55 5.78
C LYS A 191 2.46 4.11 5.44
N PHE A 192 3.12 3.51 4.45
CA PHE A 192 2.90 2.11 4.06
C PHE A 192 3.05 1.15 5.25
N ASN A 193 4.20 1.22 5.93
CA ASN A 193 4.48 0.35 7.08
C ASN A 193 3.53 0.61 8.26
N ARG A 194 3.05 1.85 8.44
CA ARG A 194 2.04 2.16 9.45
C ARG A 194 0.69 1.55 9.11
N MET A 195 0.26 1.61 7.84
CA MET A 195 -0.98 0.95 7.39
C MET A 195 -0.93 -0.55 7.72
N LEU A 196 0.15 -1.24 7.35
CA LEU A 196 0.31 -2.68 7.63
C LEU A 196 0.15 -3.02 9.12
N ARG A 197 0.82 -2.28 10.02
CA ARG A 197 0.78 -2.54 11.48
C ARG A 197 -0.57 -2.25 12.12
N ARG A 198 -1.38 -1.41 11.49
CA ARG A 198 -2.65 -0.92 12.06
C ARG A 198 -3.84 -1.68 11.49
N LEU A 199 -3.78 -2.10 10.23
CA LEU A 199 -4.85 -2.82 9.55
C LEU A 199 -4.81 -4.33 9.76
N PHE A 200 -3.60 -4.92 9.81
CA PHE A 200 -3.46 -6.37 9.77
C PHE A 200 -2.75 -6.93 11.00
N PRO A 201 -3.24 -8.04 11.56
CA PRO A 201 -2.59 -8.72 12.66
C PRO A 201 -1.28 -9.33 12.14
N GLY A 202 -0.19 -9.16 12.87
CA GLY A 202 1.08 -9.77 12.51
C GLY A 202 2.29 -8.90 12.81
N THR A 203 3.44 -9.37 12.35
CA THR A 203 4.72 -8.69 12.55
C THR A 203 5.16 -8.03 11.26
N VAL A 204 5.49 -6.74 11.33
CA VAL A 204 6.03 -5.98 10.21
C VAL A 204 7.51 -5.68 10.49
N LYS A 205 8.39 -6.26 9.68
CA LYS A 205 9.83 -5.96 9.67
C LYS A 205 10.15 -5.17 8.41
N ALA A 206 10.76 -4.01 8.55
CA ALA A 206 11.07 -3.11 7.44
C ALA A 206 12.55 -2.73 7.45
N ARG A 207 13.18 -2.69 6.27
CA ARG A 207 14.52 -2.13 6.05
C ARG A 207 14.47 -1.06 4.96
N GLY A 208 15.30 -0.02 5.07
CA GLY A 208 15.30 1.12 4.14
C GLY A 208 14.39 2.27 4.56
N SER A 209 14.26 3.27 3.68
CA SER A 209 13.49 4.50 3.95
C SER A 209 13.12 5.23 2.64
N ASP A 210 12.37 6.32 2.76
CA ASP A 210 12.03 7.17 1.62
C ASP A 210 13.25 7.79 0.90
N LEU A 211 14.37 7.97 1.62
CA LEU A 211 15.57 8.66 1.10
C LEU A 211 16.81 7.78 1.02
N PHE A 212 16.92 6.78 1.91
CA PHE A 212 18.08 5.90 2.04
C PHE A 212 17.71 4.45 1.75
N LYS A 213 18.48 3.85 0.83
CA LYS A 213 18.36 2.43 0.47
C LYS A 213 18.87 1.54 1.60
N PRO A 214 18.34 0.31 1.73
CA PRO A 214 18.93 -0.68 2.62
C PRO A 214 20.30 -1.14 2.08
N HIS A 215 21.30 -1.28 2.96
CA HIS A 215 22.57 -1.89 2.59
C HIS A 215 22.50 -3.41 2.82
N ILE A 216 22.57 -4.19 1.74
CA ILE A 216 22.42 -5.65 1.75
C ILE A 216 23.44 -6.26 0.78
N ASN A 217 24.33 -7.13 1.26
CA ASN A 217 25.43 -7.68 0.45
C ASN A 217 24.93 -8.60 -0.67
N ASN A 218 24.10 -9.60 -0.34
CA ASN A 218 23.39 -10.40 -1.33
C ASN A 218 21.88 -10.14 -1.21
N LEU A 219 21.38 -9.27 -2.08
CA LEU A 219 19.98 -8.87 -2.08
C LEU A 219 19.04 -9.99 -2.51
N ALA A 220 19.45 -10.82 -3.47
CA ALA A 220 18.63 -11.93 -3.97
C ALA A 220 18.41 -12.96 -2.86
N ASP A 221 19.49 -13.48 -2.27
CA ASP A 221 19.43 -14.41 -1.13
C ASP A 221 18.60 -13.83 0.02
N PHE A 222 18.82 -12.55 0.36
CA PHE A 222 18.10 -11.90 1.43
C PHE A 222 16.59 -11.86 1.17
N LEU A 223 16.18 -11.52 -0.06
CA LEU A 223 14.78 -11.45 -0.45
C LEU A 223 14.14 -12.83 -0.53
N GLU A 224 14.85 -13.83 -1.05
CA GLU A 224 14.42 -15.22 -1.06
C GLU A 224 14.19 -15.73 0.36
N GLU A 225 15.13 -15.50 1.28
CA GLU A 225 14.99 -15.82 2.70
C GLU A 225 13.77 -15.14 3.34
N LYS A 226 13.39 -13.93 2.89
CA LYS A 226 12.19 -13.23 3.41
C LYS A 226 10.90 -13.80 2.83
N LEU A 227 10.88 -14.21 1.57
CA LEU A 227 9.73 -14.86 0.95
C LEU A 227 9.35 -16.16 1.68
N GLN A 228 10.35 -16.89 2.19
CA GLN A 228 10.09 -18.09 3.01
C GLN A 228 9.43 -17.79 4.37
N LYS A 229 9.47 -16.53 4.83
CA LYS A 229 8.99 -16.11 6.16
C LYS A 229 7.66 -15.38 6.12
N GLY A 230 7.20 -14.96 4.94
CA GLY A 230 5.96 -14.21 4.78
C GLY A 230 5.90 -13.41 3.50
N ILE A 231 5.05 -12.39 3.52
CA ILE A 231 4.72 -11.56 2.36
C ILE A 231 5.71 -10.40 2.28
N VAL A 232 6.37 -10.27 1.13
CA VAL A 232 7.42 -9.27 0.90
C VAL A 232 6.92 -8.17 -0.03
N PHE A 233 6.94 -6.93 0.45
CA PHE A 233 6.65 -5.73 -0.31
C PHE A 233 7.92 -4.95 -0.57
N LEU A 234 8.05 -4.44 -1.80
CA LEU A 234 9.20 -3.66 -2.21
C LEU A 234 8.76 -2.25 -2.55
N TYR A 235 9.47 -1.27 -1.97
CA TYR A 235 9.35 0.13 -2.32
C TYR A 235 10.48 0.50 -3.28
N LEU A 236 10.13 0.87 -4.51
CA LEU A 236 11.08 0.96 -5.61
C LEU A 236 10.91 2.20 -6.49
N ASN A 237 11.97 2.51 -7.22
CA ASN A 237 11.99 3.57 -8.22
C ASN A 237 11.53 3.02 -9.58
N ASN A 238 10.25 3.17 -9.88
CA ASN A 238 9.64 2.62 -11.10
C ASN A 238 10.12 3.32 -12.39
N LYS A 239 10.53 4.60 -12.30
CA LYS A 239 11.06 5.34 -13.46
C LYS A 239 12.36 4.72 -13.98
N LYS A 240 13.16 4.12 -13.09
CA LYS A 240 14.36 3.36 -13.48
C LYS A 240 13.98 2.01 -14.09
N LEU A 241 12.97 1.34 -13.54
CA LEU A 241 12.52 0.01 -13.96
C LEU A 241 11.95 -0.02 -15.39
N HIS A 242 11.18 0.99 -15.80
CA HIS A 242 10.49 1.01 -17.10
C HIS A 242 11.07 1.95 -18.16
N ARG A 243 12.20 2.62 -17.89
CA ARG A 243 12.99 3.47 -18.80
C ARG A 243 12.17 4.09 -19.96
N ILE A 244 11.19 4.94 -19.62
CA ILE A 244 10.46 5.71 -20.63
C ILE A 244 11.40 6.79 -21.16
N THR A 245 11.59 6.80 -22.47
CA THR A 245 12.48 7.66 -23.25
C THR A 245 12.30 9.17 -22.96
N HIS A 246 13.43 9.88 -22.90
CA HIS A 246 13.60 11.35 -23.07
C HIS A 246 13.03 12.36 -22.04
N ALA A 247 12.67 12.00 -20.80
CA ALA A 247 12.35 13.01 -19.77
C ALA A 247 13.55 13.29 -18.84
N ARG A 248 14.15 14.49 -18.94
CA ARG A 248 15.32 14.98 -18.18
C ARG A 248 15.12 15.16 -16.66
N SER A 249 14.01 14.71 -16.07
CA SER A 249 13.75 14.84 -14.63
C SER A 249 13.85 13.48 -13.93
N LEU A 250 15.10 13.05 -13.69
CA LEU A 250 15.44 11.92 -12.82
C LEU A 250 15.34 12.36 -11.35
N VAL A 251 14.12 12.60 -10.88
CA VAL A 251 13.93 12.59 -9.42
C VAL A 251 14.20 11.16 -8.96
N ASN A 252 15.37 10.96 -8.34
CA ASN A 252 15.92 9.69 -7.85
C ASN A 252 15.16 9.14 -6.63
N MET A 253 13.86 9.36 -6.53
CA MET A 253 13.05 8.92 -5.39
C MET A 253 12.21 7.71 -5.78
N ALA A 254 12.12 6.74 -4.88
CA ALA A 254 11.13 5.67 -4.99
C ALA A 254 9.72 6.27 -4.89
N THR A 255 8.79 5.71 -5.65
CA THR A 255 7.41 6.19 -5.70
C THR A 255 6.39 5.05 -5.82
N HIS A 256 6.87 3.80 -5.85
CA HIS A 256 6.06 2.67 -6.28
C HIS A 256 6.22 1.47 -5.36
N TYR A 257 5.13 0.72 -5.20
CA TYR A 257 5.11 -0.50 -4.40
C TYR A 257 4.74 -1.67 -5.26
N VAL A 258 5.45 -2.77 -5.07
CA VAL A 258 5.13 -4.06 -5.67
C VAL A 258 5.13 -5.15 -4.62
N LEU A 259 4.38 -6.21 -4.90
CA LEU A 259 4.42 -7.44 -4.13
C LEU A 259 5.43 -8.39 -4.76
N LEU A 260 6.49 -8.75 -4.03
CA LEU A 260 7.44 -9.75 -4.50
C LEU A 260 6.81 -11.15 -4.39
N THR A 261 6.88 -11.92 -5.47
CA THR A 261 6.31 -13.29 -5.52
C THR A 261 7.36 -14.36 -5.80
N GLY A 262 8.54 -13.96 -6.28
CA GLY A 262 9.68 -14.84 -6.50
C GLY A 262 10.92 -14.05 -6.87
N ILE A 263 12.08 -14.60 -6.52
CA ILE A 263 13.38 -14.09 -6.93
C ILE A 263 14.32 -15.29 -7.02
N ARG A 264 15.21 -15.30 -8.01
CA ARG A 264 16.28 -16.31 -8.11
C ARG A 264 17.50 -15.73 -8.79
N ASP A 265 18.67 -16.15 -8.33
CA ASP A 265 19.91 -15.86 -9.04
C ASP A 265 19.96 -16.62 -10.37
N LEU A 266 20.52 -15.96 -11.37
CA LEU A 266 20.80 -16.50 -12.69
C LEU A 266 22.30 -16.37 -12.98
N PRO A 267 22.84 -17.11 -13.98
CA PRO A 267 24.20 -16.91 -14.44
C PRO A 267 24.49 -15.45 -14.84
N ASN A 268 25.76 -15.05 -14.83
CA ASN A 268 26.24 -13.73 -15.27
C ASN A 268 25.75 -12.53 -14.44
N GLU A 269 25.73 -12.66 -13.10
CA GLU A 269 25.29 -11.60 -12.17
C GLU A 269 23.86 -11.08 -12.45
N GLN A 270 23.02 -11.92 -13.03
CA GLN A 270 21.61 -11.62 -13.32
C GLN A 270 20.72 -12.18 -12.21
N VAL A 271 19.56 -11.56 -12.05
CA VAL A 271 18.51 -12.01 -11.15
C VAL A 271 17.21 -12.08 -11.94
N GLU A 272 16.48 -13.18 -11.80
CA GLU A 272 15.08 -13.21 -12.18
C GLU A 272 14.24 -12.63 -11.05
N PHE A 273 13.51 -11.56 -11.35
CA PHE A 273 12.70 -10.80 -10.43
C PHE A 273 11.22 -10.95 -10.81
N ILE A 274 10.46 -11.62 -9.94
CA ILE A 274 9.05 -11.96 -10.19
C ILE A 274 8.17 -11.23 -9.18
N TYR A 275 7.38 -10.28 -9.66
CA TYR A 275 6.57 -9.43 -8.80
C TYR A 275 5.17 -9.22 -9.37
N TRP A 276 4.24 -8.84 -8.50
CA TRP A 276 2.91 -8.44 -8.89
C TRP A 276 2.77 -6.92 -8.81
N ASP A 277 2.23 -6.35 -9.88
CA ASP A 277 2.07 -4.92 -10.09
C ASP A 277 0.88 -4.64 -11.01
N TYR A 278 0.03 -3.66 -10.68
CA TYR A 278 -1.13 -3.26 -11.49
C TYR A 278 -2.05 -4.41 -11.95
N GLY A 279 -2.30 -5.40 -11.09
CA GLY A 279 -3.15 -6.56 -11.45
C GLY A 279 -2.49 -7.57 -12.38
N ALA A 280 -1.18 -7.46 -12.63
CA ALA A 280 -0.42 -8.38 -13.46
C ALA A 280 0.79 -8.95 -12.72
N LYS A 281 1.08 -10.23 -12.96
CA LYS A 281 2.35 -10.84 -12.57
C LYS A 281 3.38 -10.53 -13.65
N ILE A 282 4.49 -9.93 -13.24
CA ILE A 282 5.58 -9.50 -14.11
C ILE A 282 6.83 -10.32 -13.76
N VAL A 283 7.52 -10.80 -14.80
CA VAL A 283 8.82 -11.46 -14.72
C VAL A 283 9.82 -10.59 -15.45
N GLN A 284 10.94 -10.28 -14.80
CA GLN A 284 12.05 -9.56 -15.41
C GLN A 284 13.37 -10.25 -15.09
N GLN A 285 14.31 -10.18 -16.02
CA GLN A 285 15.70 -10.55 -15.78
C GLN A 285 16.53 -9.27 -15.84
N LEU A 286 17.30 -9.03 -14.80
CA LEU A 286 18.01 -7.77 -14.63
C LEU A 286 19.30 -7.97 -13.81
N PRO A 287 20.33 -7.13 -14.01
CA PRO A 287 21.57 -7.25 -13.25
C PRO A 287 21.33 -7.07 -11.75
N ALA A 288 21.97 -7.86 -10.90
CA ALA A 288 21.81 -7.79 -9.44
C ALA A 288 22.08 -6.37 -8.90
N ARG A 289 23.13 -5.71 -9.43
CA ARG A 289 23.47 -4.32 -9.09
C ARG A 289 22.39 -3.33 -9.51
N PHE A 290 21.64 -3.60 -10.57
CA PHE A 290 20.53 -2.75 -10.97
C PHE A 290 19.36 -2.89 -9.98
N LEU A 291 19.05 -4.12 -9.55
CA LEU A 291 18.00 -4.38 -8.55
C LEU A 291 18.26 -3.64 -7.23
N ASP A 292 19.48 -3.77 -6.72
CA ASP A 292 19.92 -3.05 -5.51
C ASP A 292 19.78 -1.54 -5.67
N ASN A 293 20.06 -1.05 -6.88
CA ASN A 293 19.98 0.37 -7.17
C ASN A 293 18.56 0.95 -7.23
N ILE A 294 17.53 0.13 -7.38
CA ILE A 294 16.14 0.59 -7.51
C ILE A 294 15.29 0.34 -6.26
N ILE A 295 15.74 -0.51 -5.34
CA ILE A 295 15.02 -0.82 -4.10
C ILE A 295 15.41 0.16 -2.99
N TYR A 296 14.41 0.85 -2.45
CA TYR A 296 14.57 1.83 -1.37
C TYR A 296 14.00 1.31 -0.05
N GLY A 297 13.06 0.36 -0.11
CA GLY A 297 12.48 -0.25 1.07
C GLY A 297 12.09 -1.70 0.83
N ILE A 298 12.34 -2.53 1.83
CA ILE A 298 11.90 -3.92 1.88
C ILE A 298 11.08 -4.12 3.15
N THR A 299 9.81 -4.44 2.98
CA THR A 299 8.89 -4.72 4.08
C THR A 299 8.47 -6.19 4.04
N LEU A 300 8.76 -6.91 5.10
CA LEU A 300 8.22 -8.23 5.38
C LEU A 300 7.03 -8.11 6.33
N TRP A 301 5.89 -8.65 5.91
CA TRP A 301 4.77 -8.97 6.81
C TRP A 301 4.73 -10.47 7.04
N SER A 302 4.67 -10.88 8.30
CA SER A 302 4.46 -12.27 8.70
C SER A 302 3.22 -12.37 9.59
N PRO A 303 2.39 -13.40 9.41
CA PRO A 303 1.21 -13.59 10.25
C PRO A 303 1.62 -13.71 11.73
N GLY A 304 0.81 -13.16 12.62
CA GLY A 304 1.02 -13.31 14.06
C GLY A 304 0.89 -14.78 14.46
N LYS A 305 1.67 -15.23 15.45
CA LYS A 305 1.39 -16.54 16.07
C LYS A 305 -0.01 -16.49 16.64
N GLN A 306 -0.92 -17.32 16.11
CA GLN A 306 -2.22 -17.54 16.74
C GLN A 306 -1.92 -18.17 18.10
N LYS A 307 -2.36 -17.48 19.17
CA LYS A 307 -2.37 -18.04 20.52
C LYS A 307 -3.66 -18.82 20.70
#